data_AF-A0A939JGR3-F1
#
_entry.id   AF-A0A939JGR3-F1
#
_cell.length_a   1.000
_cell.length_b   1.000
_cell.length_c   1.000
_cell.angle_alpha   90.00
_cell.angle_beta   90.00
_cell.angle_gamma   90.00
#
_symmetry.space_group_name_H-M   'P 1'
#
loop_
_entity.id
_entity.type
_entity.pdbx_description
1 polymer ?
#
loop_
_entity_poly.entity_id
_entity_poly.type
_entity_poly.pdbx_seq_one_letter_code
_entity_poly.pdbx_strand_id
1 'polypeptide(L)'
;MTREDPRPLRVLLRSRDGRLLDLEDGGRDVTLEEFRARLQTGERLRVRHETTGGDCTLDLLLQLVATCLPKEGGLLGLLGDGGTR
;
A
#
# COMPACT_ATOMS: atom_id res chain seq x y z
N MET A 1 -14.56 -9.03 -21.14
CA MET A 1 -15.26 -8.27 -20.09
C MET A 1 -14.62 -8.65 -18.76
N THR A 2 -13.79 -7.77 -18.20
CA THR A 2 -13.25 -7.97 -16.85
C THR A 2 -14.42 -7.95 -15.88
N ARG A 3 -14.71 -9.11 -15.28
CA ARG A 3 -15.70 -9.28 -14.23
C ARG A 3 -15.34 -8.28 -13.13
N GLU A 4 -16.13 -7.23 -12.96
CA GLU A 4 -15.92 -6.27 -11.87
C GLU A 4 -15.98 -7.05 -10.56
N ASP A 5 -14.96 -6.85 -9.73
CA ASP A 5 -14.93 -7.50 -8.42
C ASP A 5 -16.08 -6.91 -7.57
N PRO A 6 -17.00 -7.75 -7.07
CA PRO A 6 -18.22 -7.28 -6.40
C PRO A 6 -17.96 -6.72 -5.00
N ARG A 7 -16.74 -6.88 -4.46
CA ARG A 7 -16.40 -6.37 -3.12
C ARG A 7 -16.35 -4.84 -3.11
N PRO A 8 -16.83 -4.17 -2.05
CA PRO A 8 -16.77 -2.72 -1.93
C PRO A 8 -15.32 -2.24 -1.94
N LEU A 9 -15.06 -1.14 -2.65
CA LEU A 9 -13.75 -0.47 -2.64
C LEU A 9 -13.72 0.56 -1.51
N ARG A 10 -12.86 0.34 -0.53
CA ARG A 10 -12.65 1.28 0.56
C ARG A 10 -11.53 2.26 0.22
N VAL A 11 -11.76 3.54 0.47
CA VAL A 11 -10.79 4.61 0.17
C VAL A 11 -10.22 5.17 1.47
N LEU A 12 -8.90 5.05 1.64
CA LEU A 12 -8.16 5.70 2.71
C LEU A 12 -7.54 7.01 2.19
N LEU A 13 -7.42 8.00 3.08
CA LEU A 13 -6.67 9.21 2.81
C LEU A 13 -5.26 9.10 3.36
N ARG A 14 -4.26 9.51 2.58
CA ARG A 14 -2.90 9.74 3.06
C ARG A 14 -2.74 11.23 3.34
N SER A 15 -2.49 11.55 4.60
CA SER A 15 -2.18 12.90 5.03
C SER A 15 -0.78 13.32 4.57
N ARG A 16 -0.52 14.62 4.58
CA ARG A 16 0.79 15.21 4.27
C ARG A 16 1.91 14.66 5.17
N ASP A 17 1.60 14.34 6.42
CA ASP A 17 2.54 13.77 7.39
C ASP A 17 2.71 12.26 7.22
N GLY A 18 2.07 11.66 6.21
CA GLY A 18 2.18 10.24 5.89
C GLY A 18 1.23 9.32 6.66
N ARG A 19 0.37 9.86 7.54
CA ARG A 19 -0.67 9.07 8.22
C ARG A 19 -1.75 8.62 7.24
N LEU A 20 -2.31 7.44 7.48
CA LEU A 20 -3.46 6.94 6.72
C LEU A 20 -4.71 7.15 7.55
N LEU A 21 -5.78 7.66 6.93
CA LEU A 21 -7.04 7.97 7.59
C LEU A 21 -8.16 7.21 6.90
N ASP A 22 -9.04 6.60 7.69
CA ASP A 22 -10.22 5.91 7.22
C ASP A 22 -11.46 6.79 7.43
N LEU A 23 -11.96 7.38 6.35
CA LEU A 23 -13.12 8.28 6.43
C LEU A 23 -14.42 7.55 6.75
N GLU A 24 -14.52 6.26 6.40
CA GLU A 24 -15.69 5.46 6.71
C GLU A 24 -15.75 5.10 8.21
N ASP A 25 -14.59 5.09 8.89
CA ASP A 25 -14.46 4.93 10.35
C ASP A 25 -14.18 6.29 11.04
N GLY A 26 -14.89 7.34 10.62
CA GLY A 26 -14.85 8.64 11.29
C GLY A 26 -13.53 9.41 11.19
N GLY A 27 -12.67 9.08 10.22
CA GLY A 27 -11.36 9.69 10.05
C GLY A 27 -10.29 9.10 10.97
N ARG A 28 -10.47 7.86 11.44
CA ARG A 28 -9.51 7.16 12.30
C ARG A 28 -8.18 6.93 11.59
N ASP A 29 -7.08 7.08 12.34
CA ASP A 29 -5.74 6.67 11.91
C ASP A 29 -5.63 5.15 11.71
N VAL A 30 -5.13 4.75 10.53
CA VAL A 30 -4.85 3.37 10.13
C VAL A 30 -3.33 3.17 10.09
N THR A 31 -2.83 2.21 10.84
CA THR A 31 -1.39 1.86 10.81
C THR A 31 -1.04 1.06 9.56
N LEU A 32 0.24 1.01 9.19
CA LEU A 32 0.70 0.13 8.11
C LEU A 32 0.43 -1.35 8.38
N GLU A 33 0.45 -1.77 9.65
CA GLU A 33 0.12 -3.14 10.06
C GLU A 33 -1.37 -3.44 9.85
N GLU A 34 -2.24 -2.52 10.24
CA GLU A 34 -3.68 -2.66 10.02
C GLU A 34 -4.00 -2.65 8.52
N PHE A 35 -3.38 -1.75 7.75
CA PHE A 35 -3.48 -1.73 6.30
C PHE A 35 -3.07 -3.07 5.67
N ARG A 36 -1.97 -3.66 6.14
CA ARG A 36 -1.51 -5.00 5.72
C ARG A 36 -2.54 -6.07 6.06
N ALA A 37 -3.06 -6.08 7.29
CA ALA A 37 -4.04 -7.08 7.74
C ALA A 37 -5.30 -7.03 6.87
N ARG A 38 -5.78 -5.83 6.54
CA ARG A 38 -6.93 -5.62 5.63
C ARG A 38 -6.68 -6.14 4.21
N LEU A 39 -5.47 -5.95 3.67
CA LEU A 39 -5.10 -6.56 2.38
C LEU A 39 -5.09 -8.10 2.47
N GLN A 40 -4.61 -8.66 3.58
CA GLN A 40 -4.56 -10.11 3.78
C GLN A 40 -5.94 -10.76 3.92
N THR A 41 -6.94 -10.04 4.44
CA THR A 41 -8.34 -10.50 4.46
C THR A 41 -9.02 -10.36 3.10
N GLY A 42 -8.33 -9.79 2.10
CA GLY A 42 -8.86 -9.55 0.76
C GLY A 42 -9.74 -8.31 0.67
N GLU A 43 -9.61 -7.34 1.57
CA GLU A 43 -10.28 -6.05 1.42
C GLU A 43 -9.71 -5.30 0.20
N ARG A 44 -10.59 -4.61 -0.53
CA ARG A 44 -10.18 -3.76 -1.65
C ARG A 44 -9.92 -2.37 -1.13
N LEU A 45 -8.66 -1.95 -1.16
CA LEU A 45 -8.23 -0.65 -0.65
C LEU A 45 -7.72 0.24 -1.79
N ARG A 46 -8.04 1.52 -1.71
CA ARG A 46 -7.43 2.58 -2.52
C ARG A 46 -6.94 3.69 -1.59
N VAL A 47 -5.80 4.27 -1.89
CA VAL A 47 -5.24 5.34 -1.08
C VAL A 47 -5.16 6.60 -1.92
N ARG A 48 -5.70 7.70 -1.40
CA ARG A 48 -5.65 9.01 -2.05
C ARG A 48 -4.95 10.02 -1.18
N HIS A 49 -4.18 10.91 -1.77
CA HIS A 49 -3.62 12.05 -1.04
C HIS A 49 -4.75 12.99 -0.59
N GLU A 50 -4.73 13.44 0.67
CA GLU A 50 -5.81 14.26 1.24
C GLU A 50 -6.02 15.58 0.49
N THR A 51 -4.92 16.26 0.13
CA THR A 51 -4.96 17.58 -0.52
C THR A 51 -5.15 17.50 -2.04
N THR A 52 -4.42 16.62 -2.72
CA THR A 52 -4.39 16.60 -4.19
C THR A 52 -5.39 15.61 -4.78
N GLY A 53 -5.94 14.69 -3.98
CA GLY A 53 -6.81 13.60 -4.44
C GLY A 53 -6.10 12.56 -5.32
N GLY A 54 -4.78 12.71 -5.52
CA GLY A 54 -3.96 11.82 -6.33
C GLY A 54 -3.91 10.40 -5.74
N ASP A 55 -3.81 9.40 -6.62
CA ASP A 55 -3.72 8.01 -6.21
C ASP A 55 -2.31 7.72 -5.68
N CYS A 56 -2.22 7.29 -4.42
CA CYS A 56 -0.97 6.94 -3.75
C CYS A 56 -0.92 5.45 -3.37
N THR A 57 -1.79 4.63 -3.96
CA THR A 57 -1.92 3.22 -3.59
C THR A 57 -0.62 2.45 -3.85
N LEU A 58 0.00 2.68 -5.02
CA LEU A 58 1.26 2.01 -5.37
C LEU A 58 2.41 2.43 -4.44
N ASP A 59 2.55 3.72 -4.14
CA ASP A 59 3.60 4.20 -3.24
C ASP A 59 3.49 3.56 -1.85
N LEU A 60 2.26 3.40 -1.34
CA LEU A 60 2.04 2.77 -0.06
C LEU A 60 2.35 1.27 -0.08
N LEU A 61 1.99 0.57 -1.17
CA LEU A 61 2.35 -0.83 -1.35
C LEU A 61 3.86 -1.03 -1.40
N LEU A 62 4.60 -0.13 -2.06
CA LEU A 62 6.06 -0.17 -2.09
C LEU A 62 6.66 0.04 -0.69
N GLN A 63 6.10 0.96 0.11
CA GLN A 63 6.51 1.13 1.52
C GLN A 63 6.27 -0.14 2.33
N LEU A 64 5.11 -0.78 2.15
CA LEU A 64 4.78 -2.03 2.83
C LEU A 64 5.71 -3.18 2.43
N VAL A 65 6.09 -3.28 1.15
CA VAL A 65 7.07 -4.26 0.69
C VAL A 65 8.44 -3.97 1.29
N ALA A 66 8.87 -2.70 1.30
CA ALA A 66 10.15 -2.30 1.84
C ALA A 66 10.33 -2.63 3.32
N THR A 67 9.26 -2.60 4.13
CA THR A 67 9.33 -3.02 5.54
C THR A 67 9.45 -4.53 5.73
N CYS A 68 9.08 -5.31 4.71
CA CYS A 68 9.15 -6.77 4.73
C CYS A 68 10.44 -7.33 4.14
N LEU A 69 11.22 -6.51 3.43
CA LEU A 69 12.50 -6.94 2.86
C LEU A 69 13.58 -6.98 3.95
N PRO A 70 14.46 -8.01 3.95
CA PRO A 70 15.61 -8.04 4.85
C PRO A 70 16.48 -6.80 4.60
N LYS A 71 16.89 -6.13 5.69
CA LYS A 71 17.69 -4.89 5.65
C LYS A 71 19.09 -5.10 5.05
N GLU A 72 19.51 -6.35 4.88
CA GLU A 72 20.76 -6.73 4.22
C GLU A 72 20.43 -7.42 2.87
N GLY A 73 20.71 -6.72 1.75
CA GLY A 73 20.75 -7.31 0.40
C GLY A 73 19.56 -7.06 -0.54
N GLY A 74 18.49 -6.39 -0.12
CA GLY A 74 17.18 -6.43 -0.80
C GLY A 74 16.90 -5.51 -2.00
N LEU A 75 17.91 -5.01 -2.73
CA LEU A 75 17.65 -4.35 -4.04
C LEU A 75 18.71 -4.66 -5.11
N LEU A 76 19.93 -5.03 -4.73
CA LEU A 76 20.98 -5.45 -5.68
C LEU A 76 20.82 -6.89 -6.18
N GLY A 77 20.18 -7.79 -5.41
CA GLY A 77 20.00 -9.19 -5.82
C GLY A 77 18.91 -9.43 -6.89
N LEU A 78 18.02 -8.46 -7.11
CA LEU A 78 16.97 -8.56 -8.15
C LEU A 78 17.44 -8.08 -9.52
N LEU A 79 18.56 -7.36 -9.60
CA LEU A 79 19.09 -6.73 -10.80
C LEU A 79 20.47 -7.27 -11.23
N GLY A 80 21.07 -8.19 -10.47
CA GLY A 80 22.43 -8.64 -10.73
C GLY A 80 22.70 -10.08 -10.30
N ASP A 81 22.20 -11.05 -11.06
CA ASP A 81 22.96 -12.28 -11.33
C ASP A 81 22.84 -12.60 -12.82
N GLY A 82 23.28 -11.64 -13.62
CA GLY A 82 23.43 -11.73 -15.06
C GLY A 82 24.90 -11.84 -15.43
N GLY A 83 25.57 -12.89 -14.95
CA GLY A 83 26.82 -13.39 -15.51
C GLY A 83 28.12 -12.70 -15.06
N THR A 84 29.06 -13.50 -14.57
CA THR A 84 30.20 -13.95 -15.39
C THR A 84 30.79 -15.21 -14.76
N ARG A 85 31.01 -16.21 -15.62
CA ARG A 85 31.90 -17.35 -15.37
C ARG A 85 33.34 -16.87 -15.20
#